data_AF-A0A8K0K4I7-F1
#
_entry.id   AF-A0A8K0K4I7-F1
#
_cell.length_a   1.000
_cell.length_b   1.000
_cell.length_c   1.000
_cell.angle_alpha   90.00
_cell.angle_beta   90.00
_cell.angle_gamma   90.00
#
_symmetry.space_group_name_H-M   'P 1'
#
loop_
_entity.id
_entity.type
_entity.pdbx_description
1 polymer ?
#
loop_
_entity_poly.entity_id
_entity_poly.type
_entity_poly.pdbx_seq_one_letter_code
_entity_poly.pdbx_strand_id
1 'polypeptide(L)'
;MMKSFRKMKACQAATVLELHESFLIKDFVVPLLLQDKLSVVEDFLEDSSFHQNSIVMFLDDLLEEKNIPEEMERISEELKVEDAKLHRFNQKYINKLIGRYLKDFKLSPELCPNYVALQKRKALHFVIWKKYIDKTLEGESWSEMMLEVVKDCPKLQYEMVESLTGHLDDDEAYRWCNYFQLDKEKLPARLKYMIETANLPNDGEEENWDDEEEIESWKNSPAVDMSNFPEVPIKMPKWKKP
;
A
#
# COMPACT_ATOMS: atom_id res chain seq x y z
N MET A 1 -27.74 -12.23 -23.80
CA MET A 1 -28.96 -11.48 -23.38
C MET A 1 -30.11 -12.34 -22.84
N MET A 2 -30.69 -13.31 -23.57
CA MET A 2 -31.86 -14.08 -23.08
C MET A 2 -31.56 -14.95 -21.83
N LYS A 3 -30.34 -15.49 -21.66
CA LYS A 3 -30.00 -16.28 -20.46
C LYS A 3 -29.67 -15.40 -19.25
N SER A 4 -29.03 -14.25 -19.48
CA SER A 4 -28.79 -13.21 -18.45
C SER A 4 -30.09 -12.74 -17.80
N PHE A 5 -31.14 -12.50 -18.61
CA PHE A 5 -32.46 -12.14 -18.12
C PHE A 5 -33.13 -13.26 -17.31
N ARG A 6 -32.93 -14.53 -17.70
CA ARG A 6 -33.43 -15.69 -16.96
C ARG A 6 -32.78 -15.85 -15.60
N LYS A 7 -31.45 -15.71 -15.48
CA LYS A 7 -30.74 -15.77 -14.18
C LYS A 7 -31.23 -14.70 -13.20
N MET A 8 -31.46 -13.48 -13.70
CA MET A 8 -32.02 -12.39 -12.89
C MET A 8 -33.42 -12.72 -12.36
N LYS A 9 -34.34 -13.18 -13.23
CA LYS A 9 -35.69 -13.57 -12.82
C LYS A 9 -35.71 -14.77 -11.88
N ALA A 10 -34.81 -15.74 -12.10
CA ALA A 10 -34.66 -16.90 -11.23
C ALA A 10 -34.18 -16.49 -9.84
N CYS A 11 -33.23 -15.57 -9.74
CA CYS A 11 -32.77 -15.00 -8.48
C CYS A 11 -33.91 -14.29 -7.74
N GLN A 12 -34.65 -13.41 -8.41
CA GLN A 12 -35.80 -12.72 -7.81
C GLN A 12 -36.89 -13.70 -7.34
N ALA A 13 -37.16 -14.74 -8.13
CA ALA A 13 -38.10 -15.79 -7.73
C ALA A 13 -37.58 -16.57 -6.52
N ALA A 14 -36.28 -16.89 -6.47
CA ALA A 14 -35.66 -17.55 -5.32
C ALA A 14 -35.73 -16.69 -4.06
N THR A 15 -35.52 -15.37 -4.16
CA THR A 15 -35.70 -14.44 -3.04
C THR A 15 -37.15 -14.41 -2.56
N VAL A 16 -38.10 -14.19 -3.45
CA VAL A 16 -39.54 -14.08 -3.10
C VAL A 16 -40.12 -15.39 -2.54
N LEU A 17 -39.61 -16.53 -2.99
CA LEU A 17 -40.01 -17.85 -2.50
C LEU A 17 -39.16 -18.33 -1.30
N GLU A 18 -38.25 -17.49 -0.80
CA GLU A 18 -37.35 -17.79 0.32
C GLU A 18 -36.50 -19.05 0.13
N LEU A 19 -36.13 -19.37 -1.11
CA LEU A 19 -35.38 -20.58 -1.49
C LEU A 19 -33.86 -20.41 -1.39
N HIS A 20 -33.37 -19.51 -0.54
CA HIS A 20 -31.93 -19.18 -0.43
C HIS A 20 -31.07 -20.43 -0.23
N GLU A 21 -31.47 -21.34 0.67
CA GLU A 21 -30.70 -22.56 0.99
C GLU A 21 -30.55 -23.56 -0.16
N SER A 22 -31.34 -23.41 -1.24
CA SER A 22 -31.27 -24.31 -2.40
C SER A 22 -30.19 -23.91 -3.42
N PHE A 23 -29.52 -22.77 -3.22
CA PHE A 23 -28.58 -22.20 -4.17
C PHE A 23 -27.28 -21.80 -3.49
N LEU A 24 -26.21 -21.76 -4.28
CA LEU A 24 -24.90 -21.23 -3.89
C LEU A 24 -24.69 -19.86 -4.53
N ILE A 25 -23.68 -19.13 -4.03
CA ILE A 25 -23.27 -17.86 -4.64
C ILE A 25 -22.91 -18.00 -6.14
N LYS A 26 -22.41 -19.16 -6.57
CA LYS A 26 -22.03 -19.42 -7.98
C LYS A 26 -23.25 -19.55 -8.90
N ASP A 27 -24.44 -19.83 -8.37
CA ASP A 27 -25.65 -20.02 -9.18
C ASP A 27 -26.24 -18.67 -9.63
N PHE A 28 -26.32 -17.70 -8.71
CA PHE A 28 -26.95 -16.40 -8.96
C PHE A 28 -26.04 -15.22 -8.65
N VAL A 29 -25.49 -15.17 -7.43
CA VAL A 29 -24.79 -13.98 -6.90
C VAL A 29 -23.59 -13.60 -7.77
N VAL A 30 -22.64 -14.51 -7.98
CA VAL A 30 -21.43 -14.26 -8.77
C VAL A 30 -21.77 -13.95 -10.25
N PRO A 31 -22.63 -14.73 -10.94
CA PRO A 31 -23.04 -14.39 -12.31
C PRO A 31 -23.70 -13.01 -12.44
N LEU A 32 -24.56 -12.62 -11.49
CA LEU A 32 -25.25 -11.33 -11.53
C LEU A 32 -24.34 -10.18 -11.14
N LEU A 33 -23.39 -10.40 -10.23
CA LEU A 33 -22.32 -9.47 -9.91
C LEU A 33 -21.46 -9.18 -11.15
N LEU A 34 -21.08 -10.23 -11.87
CA LEU A 34 -20.35 -10.13 -13.14
C LEU A 34 -21.11 -9.37 -14.22
N GLN A 35 -22.44 -9.38 -14.18
CA GLN A 35 -23.31 -8.64 -15.10
C GLN A 35 -23.64 -7.22 -14.62
N ASP A 36 -23.05 -6.77 -13.51
CA ASP A 36 -23.30 -5.46 -12.91
C ASP A 36 -24.77 -5.25 -12.47
N LYS A 37 -25.44 -6.33 -12.08
CA LYS A 37 -26.83 -6.32 -11.58
C LYS A 37 -26.86 -6.28 -10.06
N LEU A 38 -26.18 -5.28 -9.49
CA LEU A 38 -25.93 -5.20 -8.04
C LEU A 38 -27.21 -5.11 -7.21
N SER A 39 -28.25 -4.44 -7.70
CA SER A 39 -29.52 -4.33 -6.95
C SER A 39 -30.14 -5.70 -6.69
N VAL A 40 -30.20 -6.56 -7.71
CA VAL A 40 -30.79 -7.91 -7.58
C VAL A 40 -29.92 -8.81 -6.71
N VAL A 41 -28.59 -8.61 -6.76
CA VAL A 41 -27.67 -9.31 -5.86
C VAL A 41 -27.91 -8.88 -4.42
N GLU A 42 -28.00 -7.59 -4.16
CA GLU A 42 -28.18 -7.02 -2.83
C GLU A 42 -29.54 -7.43 -2.23
N ASP A 43 -30.61 -7.42 -3.02
CA ASP A 43 -31.94 -7.91 -2.61
C ASP A 43 -31.89 -9.39 -2.19
N PHE A 44 -31.15 -10.25 -2.91
CA PHE A 44 -30.99 -11.66 -2.54
C PHE A 44 -30.10 -11.86 -1.31
N LEU A 45 -29.12 -10.98 -1.11
CA LEU A 45 -28.21 -11.07 0.03
C LEU A 45 -28.86 -10.61 1.33
N GLU A 46 -29.83 -9.69 1.29
CA GLU A 46 -30.46 -9.09 2.47
C GLU A 46 -30.98 -10.14 3.46
N ASP A 47 -31.61 -11.20 2.95
CA ASP A 47 -32.25 -12.25 3.77
C ASP A 47 -31.36 -13.47 4.05
N SER A 48 -30.08 -13.45 3.65
CA SER A 48 -29.22 -14.63 3.76
C SER A 48 -27.78 -14.33 4.21
N SER A 49 -27.54 -14.50 5.52
CA SER A 49 -26.20 -14.38 6.13
C SER A 49 -25.16 -15.34 5.54
N PHE A 50 -25.56 -16.57 5.17
CA PHE A 50 -24.67 -17.54 4.54
C PHE A 50 -24.09 -16.99 3.22
N HIS A 51 -24.94 -16.46 2.35
CA HIS A 51 -24.54 -15.85 1.09
C HIS A 51 -23.76 -14.55 1.28
N GLN A 52 -24.11 -13.72 2.28
CA GLN A 52 -23.36 -12.51 2.64
C GLN A 52 -21.91 -12.86 3.00
N ASN A 53 -21.69 -13.86 3.85
CA ASN A 53 -20.34 -14.33 4.21
C ASN A 53 -19.63 -14.92 3.00
N SER A 54 -20.32 -15.78 2.25
CA SER A 54 -19.74 -16.47 1.08
C SER A 54 -19.27 -15.48 0.00
N ILE A 55 -20.02 -14.42 -0.27
CA ILE A 55 -19.64 -13.45 -1.30
C ILE A 55 -18.44 -12.60 -0.87
N VAL A 56 -18.34 -12.20 0.40
CA VAL A 56 -17.18 -11.41 0.85
C VAL A 56 -15.91 -12.25 0.91
N MET A 57 -16.00 -13.53 1.30
CA MET A 57 -14.88 -14.46 1.24
C MET A 57 -14.42 -14.69 -0.20
N PHE A 58 -15.36 -14.94 -1.12
CA PHE A 58 -15.04 -15.07 -2.55
C PHE A 58 -14.33 -13.82 -3.11
N LEU A 59 -14.80 -12.62 -2.74
CA LEU A 59 -14.16 -11.37 -3.15
C LEU A 59 -12.78 -11.18 -2.50
N ASP A 60 -12.59 -11.66 -1.28
CA ASP A 60 -11.32 -11.58 -0.57
C ASP A 60 -10.26 -12.50 -1.19
N ASP A 61 -10.64 -13.71 -1.60
CA ASP A 61 -9.77 -14.65 -2.32
C ASP A 61 -9.28 -14.03 -3.64
N LEU A 62 -10.16 -13.31 -4.35
CA LEU A 62 -9.77 -12.59 -5.57
C LEU A 62 -8.71 -11.50 -5.33
N LEU A 63 -8.54 -10.99 -4.10
CA LEU A 63 -7.48 -10.01 -3.81
C LEU A 63 -6.09 -10.64 -3.74
N GLU A 64 -5.98 -11.97 -3.56
CA GLU A 64 -4.72 -12.70 -3.58
C GLU A 64 -4.23 -12.97 -5.01
N GLU A 65 -5.15 -12.94 -5.98
CA GLU A 65 -4.84 -13.27 -7.37
C GLU A 65 -3.90 -12.26 -8.03
N LYS A 66 -2.86 -12.79 -8.69
CA LYS A 66 -1.87 -11.97 -9.42
C LYS A 66 -2.50 -11.23 -10.59
N ASN A 67 -3.49 -11.86 -11.24
CA ASN A 67 -4.17 -11.33 -12.41
C ASN A 67 -5.69 -11.48 -12.27
N ILE A 68 -6.30 -10.55 -11.51
CA ILE A 68 -7.75 -10.49 -11.31
C ILE A 68 -8.54 -10.56 -12.63
N PRO A 69 -8.21 -9.77 -13.69
CA PRO A 69 -8.93 -9.86 -14.96
C PRO A 69 -8.99 -11.28 -15.55
N GLU A 70 -7.86 -11.99 -15.58
CA GLU A 70 -7.76 -13.36 -16.11
C GLU A 70 -8.54 -14.36 -15.24
N GLU A 71 -8.48 -14.18 -13.92
CA GLU A 71 -9.29 -14.97 -12.99
C GLU A 71 -10.80 -14.79 -13.24
N MET A 72 -11.23 -13.54 -13.39
CA MET A 72 -12.64 -13.23 -13.64
C MET A 72 -13.11 -13.73 -15.02
N GLU A 73 -12.24 -13.74 -16.02
CA GLU A 73 -12.49 -14.39 -17.31
C GLU A 73 -12.73 -15.90 -17.13
N ARG A 74 -11.83 -16.59 -16.42
CA ARG A 74 -11.98 -18.02 -16.12
C ARG A 74 -13.30 -18.33 -15.40
N ILE A 75 -13.64 -17.56 -14.37
CA ILE A 75 -14.89 -17.72 -13.62
C ILE A 75 -16.11 -17.44 -14.51
N SER A 76 -16.02 -16.42 -15.38
CA SER A 76 -17.09 -16.09 -16.33
C SER A 76 -17.35 -17.23 -17.32
N GLU A 77 -16.29 -17.88 -17.81
CA GLU A 77 -16.38 -19.04 -18.69
C GLU A 77 -16.95 -20.27 -17.97
N GLU A 78 -16.45 -20.59 -16.77
CA GLU A 78 -16.94 -21.69 -15.92
C GLU A 78 -18.44 -21.56 -15.66
N LEU A 79 -18.89 -20.37 -15.26
CA LEU A 79 -20.28 -20.08 -14.91
C LEU A 79 -21.17 -19.74 -16.12
N LYS A 80 -20.59 -19.77 -17.33
CA LYS A 80 -21.26 -19.47 -18.61
C LYS A 80 -22.01 -18.14 -18.55
N VAL A 81 -21.35 -17.09 -18.05
CA VAL A 81 -21.94 -15.77 -17.87
C VAL A 81 -21.90 -15.01 -19.19
N GLU A 82 -23.06 -14.82 -19.80
CA GLU A 82 -23.21 -13.92 -20.94
C GLU A 82 -23.14 -12.45 -20.48
N ASP A 83 -22.60 -11.57 -21.34
CA ASP A 83 -22.59 -10.12 -21.14
C ASP A 83 -21.84 -9.64 -19.88
N ALA A 84 -20.85 -10.40 -19.42
CA ALA A 84 -20.04 -10.08 -18.25
C ALA A 84 -19.23 -8.78 -18.42
N LYS A 85 -19.21 -7.94 -17.39
CA LYS A 85 -18.53 -6.63 -17.34
C LYS A 85 -17.15 -6.75 -16.71
N LEU A 86 -16.33 -7.67 -17.21
CA LEU A 86 -15.04 -8.06 -16.62
C LEU A 86 -14.06 -6.90 -16.44
N HIS A 87 -14.04 -5.94 -17.37
CA HIS A 87 -13.22 -4.73 -17.31
C HIS A 87 -13.42 -3.88 -16.03
N ARG A 88 -14.53 -4.06 -15.31
CA ARG A 88 -14.80 -3.35 -14.04
C ARG A 88 -14.08 -3.99 -12.85
N PHE A 89 -13.74 -5.27 -12.94
CA PHE A 89 -13.15 -6.03 -11.86
C PHE A 89 -11.64 -5.79 -11.82
N ASN A 90 -11.27 -4.85 -10.96
CA ASN A 90 -9.89 -4.61 -10.57
C ASN A 90 -9.82 -4.56 -9.04
N GLN A 91 -8.61 -4.61 -8.50
CA GLN A 91 -8.37 -4.59 -7.05
C GLN A 91 -9.08 -3.41 -6.35
N LYS A 92 -9.12 -2.22 -6.97
CA LYS A 92 -9.80 -1.04 -6.42
C LYS A 92 -11.31 -1.24 -6.30
N TYR A 93 -11.93 -1.81 -7.33
CA TYR A 93 -13.36 -2.11 -7.34
C TYR A 93 -13.71 -3.18 -6.30
N ILE A 94 -12.98 -4.29 -6.28
CA ILE A 94 -13.19 -5.40 -5.33
C ILE A 94 -13.03 -4.90 -3.89
N ASN A 95 -11.95 -4.15 -3.61
CA ASN A 95 -11.72 -3.57 -2.29
C ASN A 95 -12.84 -2.61 -1.86
N LYS A 96 -13.40 -1.81 -2.78
CA LYS A 96 -14.55 -0.94 -2.47
C LYS A 96 -15.79 -1.77 -2.16
N LEU A 97 -16.00 -2.86 -2.91
CA LEU A 97 -17.17 -3.72 -2.78
C LEU A 97 -17.16 -4.49 -1.44
N ILE A 98 -16.02 -5.09 -1.07
CA ILE A 98 -15.85 -5.77 0.24
C ILE A 98 -16.12 -4.79 1.37
N GLY A 99 -15.47 -3.61 1.37
CA GLY A 99 -15.66 -2.62 2.43
C GLY A 99 -17.11 -2.15 2.57
N ARG A 100 -17.85 -2.07 1.45
CA ARG A 100 -19.29 -1.77 1.46
C ARG A 100 -20.07 -2.93 2.09
N TYR A 101 -19.88 -4.16 1.66
CA TYR A 101 -20.62 -5.32 2.19
C TYR A 101 -20.32 -5.63 3.65
N LEU A 102 -19.07 -5.50 4.09
CA LEU A 102 -18.72 -5.62 5.51
C LEU A 102 -19.49 -4.60 6.37
N LYS A 103 -19.61 -3.35 5.88
CA LYS A 103 -20.34 -2.29 6.57
C LYS A 103 -21.85 -2.51 6.54
N ASP A 104 -22.42 -2.71 5.36
CA ASP A 104 -23.86 -2.74 5.14
C ASP A 104 -24.49 -3.97 5.82
N PHE A 105 -23.82 -5.13 5.74
CA PHE A 105 -24.26 -6.37 6.37
C PHE A 105 -23.67 -6.59 7.78
N LYS A 106 -22.88 -5.64 8.30
CA LYS A 106 -22.24 -5.70 9.64
C LYS A 106 -21.44 -6.98 9.89
N LEU A 107 -20.67 -7.40 8.89
CA LEU A 107 -19.89 -8.64 8.93
C LEU A 107 -18.54 -8.42 9.63
N SER A 108 -17.98 -9.50 10.17
CA SER A 108 -16.64 -9.45 10.78
C SER A 108 -15.56 -9.26 9.70
N PRO A 109 -14.62 -8.31 9.88
CA PRO A 109 -13.45 -8.18 9.00
C PRO A 109 -12.55 -9.43 8.99
N GLU A 110 -12.66 -10.31 10.00
CA GLU A 110 -11.90 -11.56 10.08
C GLU A 110 -12.22 -12.53 8.93
N LEU A 111 -13.39 -12.36 8.28
CA LEU A 111 -13.75 -13.11 7.07
C LEU A 111 -12.91 -12.73 5.84
N CYS A 112 -12.21 -11.59 5.89
CA CYS A 112 -11.51 -11.01 4.75
C CYS A 112 -10.06 -10.64 5.09
N PRO A 113 -9.19 -11.64 5.35
CA PRO A 113 -7.79 -11.40 5.73
C PRO A 113 -6.99 -10.64 4.66
N ASN A 114 -7.22 -10.88 3.37
CA ASN A 114 -6.49 -10.20 2.28
C ASN A 114 -6.87 -8.73 2.20
N TYR A 115 -8.16 -8.42 2.36
CA TYR A 115 -8.68 -7.07 2.48
C TYR A 115 -8.07 -6.36 3.68
N VAL A 116 -8.07 -6.98 4.87
CA VAL A 116 -7.48 -6.37 6.07
C VAL A 116 -5.99 -6.08 5.88
N ALA A 117 -5.23 -7.03 5.32
CA ALA A 117 -3.82 -6.84 5.00
C ALA A 117 -3.60 -5.66 4.03
N LEU A 118 -4.42 -5.56 2.98
CA LEU A 118 -4.38 -4.45 2.03
C LEU A 118 -4.70 -3.10 2.70
N GLN A 119 -5.66 -3.05 3.62
CA GLN A 119 -5.99 -1.83 4.36
C GLN A 119 -4.86 -1.40 5.28
N LYS A 120 -4.24 -2.34 6.01
CA LYS A 120 -3.06 -2.02 6.85
C LYS A 120 -1.89 -1.49 6.02
N ARG A 121 -1.61 -2.09 4.86
CA ARG A 121 -0.58 -1.59 3.92
C ARG A 121 -0.92 -0.19 3.40
N LYS A 122 -2.18 0.08 3.04
CA LYS A 122 -2.63 1.43 2.64
C LYS A 122 -2.47 2.45 3.76
N ALA A 123 -2.78 2.08 5.00
CA ALA A 123 -2.58 2.92 6.16
C ALA A 123 -1.09 3.25 6.34
N LEU A 124 -0.20 2.25 6.23
CA LEU A 124 1.26 2.45 6.27
C LEU A 124 1.71 3.50 5.24
N HIS A 125 1.34 3.32 3.97
CA HIS A 125 1.68 4.27 2.92
C HIS A 125 1.11 5.67 3.18
N PHE A 126 -0.09 5.77 3.73
CA PHE A 126 -0.71 7.04 4.09
C PHE A 126 0.08 7.77 5.18
N VAL A 127 0.48 7.06 6.25
CA VAL A 127 1.25 7.64 7.36
C VAL A 127 2.63 8.11 6.89
N ILE A 128 3.30 7.34 6.02
CA ILE A 128 4.56 7.73 5.39
C ILE A 128 4.38 8.96 4.50
N TRP A 129 3.36 8.94 3.63
CA TRP A 129 3.05 10.06 2.74
C TRP A 129 2.77 11.35 3.53
N LYS A 130 2.03 11.24 4.63
CA LYS A 130 1.70 12.37 5.51
C LYS A 130 2.94 13.02 6.14
N LYS A 131 3.96 12.23 6.49
CA LYS A 131 5.22 12.74 7.03
C LYS A 131 6.11 13.34 5.95
N TYR A 132 6.46 12.57 4.91
CA TYR A 132 7.54 12.97 4.01
C TYR A 132 7.07 13.83 2.83
N ILE A 133 5.83 13.66 2.39
CA ILE A 133 5.29 14.37 1.22
C ILE A 133 4.43 15.55 1.64
N ASP A 134 3.39 15.29 2.44
CA ASP A 134 2.44 16.32 2.88
C ASP A 134 3.02 17.20 3.99
N LYS A 135 3.94 16.65 4.80
CA LYS A 135 4.58 17.33 5.94
C LYS A 135 3.57 17.87 6.95
N THR A 136 2.45 17.18 7.13
CA THR A 136 1.38 17.56 8.07
C THR A 136 1.31 16.66 9.31
N LEU A 137 2.15 15.62 9.38
CA LEU A 137 2.19 14.67 10.49
C LEU A 137 3.64 14.41 10.91
N GLU A 138 3.98 14.71 12.16
CA GLU A 138 5.35 14.61 12.68
C GLU A 138 5.40 14.28 14.19
N GLY A 139 6.61 14.03 14.69
CA GLY A 139 6.89 13.81 16.11
C GLY A 139 6.16 12.60 16.71
N GLU A 140 5.68 12.76 17.94
CA GLU A 140 4.98 11.72 18.70
C GLU A 140 3.70 11.26 18.00
N SER A 141 2.91 12.20 17.46
CA SER A 141 1.66 11.89 16.76
C SER A 141 1.86 10.96 15.55
N TRP A 142 2.95 11.16 14.82
CA TRP A 142 3.33 10.28 13.73
C TRP A 142 3.75 8.90 14.24
N SER A 143 4.54 8.87 15.31
CA SER A 143 5.09 7.64 15.87
C SER A 143 4.01 6.74 16.45
N GLU A 144 3.04 7.31 17.16
CA GLU A 144 1.86 6.61 17.67
C GLU A 144 1.01 6.03 16.53
N MET A 145 0.73 6.84 15.51
CA MET A 145 -0.04 6.38 14.35
C MET A 145 0.69 5.27 13.58
N MET A 146 2.01 5.39 13.44
CA MET A 146 2.84 4.37 12.81
C MET A 146 2.81 3.06 13.61
N LEU A 147 3.00 3.14 14.94
CA LEU A 147 2.95 2.00 15.85
C LEU A 147 1.62 1.26 15.74
N GLU A 148 0.50 1.98 15.77
CA GLU A 148 -0.84 1.39 15.65
C GLU A 148 -1.03 0.60 14.34
N VAL A 149 -0.43 1.07 13.24
CA VAL A 149 -0.52 0.41 11.94
C VAL A 149 0.30 -0.88 11.87
N VAL A 150 1.52 -0.88 12.44
CA VAL A 150 2.50 -1.97 12.22
C VAL A 150 2.69 -2.93 13.39
N LYS A 151 2.22 -2.59 14.61
CA LYS A 151 2.49 -3.36 15.84
C LYS A 151 2.19 -4.86 15.74
N ASP A 152 1.10 -5.24 15.08
CA ASP A 152 0.63 -6.63 15.00
C ASP A 152 1.07 -7.36 13.71
N CYS A 153 1.93 -6.74 12.89
CA CYS A 153 2.29 -7.30 11.59
C CYS A 153 3.78 -7.16 11.29
N PRO A 154 4.59 -8.20 11.56
CA PRO A 154 6.03 -8.19 11.28
C PRO A 154 6.35 -7.83 9.83
N LYS A 155 5.57 -8.32 8.86
CA LYS A 155 5.78 -7.97 7.44
C LYS A 155 5.69 -6.46 7.20
N LEU A 156 4.72 -5.77 7.83
CA LEU A 156 4.59 -4.32 7.71
C LEU A 156 5.69 -3.56 8.46
N GLN A 157 6.25 -4.13 9.54
CA GLN A 157 7.40 -3.52 10.21
C GLN A 157 8.62 -3.47 9.28
N TYR A 158 8.87 -4.55 8.50
CA TYR A 158 9.93 -4.53 7.49
C TYR A 158 9.61 -3.57 6.32
N GLU A 159 8.38 -3.59 5.79
CA GLU A 159 7.97 -2.65 4.72
C GLU A 159 8.06 -1.18 5.16
N MET A 160 7.77 -0.90 6.43
CA MET A 160 7.94 0.42 7.03
C MET A 160 9.41 0.83 7.00
N VAL A 161 10.31 -0.01 7.52
CA VAL A 161 11.75 0.27 7.53
C VAL A 161 12.28 0.48 6.11
N GLU A 162 11.90 -0.37 5.17
CA GLU A 162 12.26 -0.23 3.75
C GLU A 162 11.80 1.13 3.19
N SER A 163 10.58 1.54 3.51
CA SER A 163 10.04 2.83 3.07
C SER A 163 10.77 4.02 3.69
N LEU A 164 11.12 3.96 4.98
CA LEU A 164 11.88 5.01 5.67
C LEU A 164 13.29 5.17 5.06
N THR A 165 13.99 4.05 4.83
CA THR A 165 15.28 4.04 4.13
C THR A 165 15.16 4.58 2.71
N GLY A 166 14.06 4.27 2.00
CA GLY A 166 13.75 4.84 0.69
C GLY A 166 13.57 6.36 0.69
N HIS A 167 13.12 6.94 1.80
CA HIS A 167 13.06 8.38 2.04
C HIS A 167 14.35 8.99 2.61
N LEU A 168 15.42 8.19 2.68
CA LEU A 168 16.73 8.57 3.24
C LEU A 168 16.71 8.90 4.74
N ASP A 169 15.67 8.46 5.46
CA ASP A 169 15.54 8.67 6.92
C ASP A 169 16.05 7.43 7.67
N ASP A 170 17.36 7.19 7.56
CA ASP A 170 18.01 6.00 8.11
C ASP A 170 18.03 5.99 9.64
N ASP A 171 18.11 7.16 10.27
CA ASP A 171 18.07 7.31 11.74
C ASP A 171 16.73 6.82 12.30
N GLU A 172 15.61 7.23 11.68
CA GLU A 172 14.30 6.78 12.08
C GLU A 172 14.10 5.30 11.76
N ALA A 173 14.55 4.84 10.59
CA ALA A 173 14.53 3.42 10.25
C ALA A 173 15.27 2.57 11.29
N TYR A 174 16.46 3.00 11.72
CA TYR A 174 17.27 2.34 12.75
C TYR A 174 16.56 2.29 14.11
N ARG A 175 15.92 3.40 14.53
CA ARG A 175 15.12 3.44 15.77
C ARG A 175 14.02 2.38 15.77
N TRP A 176 13.27 2.26 14.66
CA TRP A 176 12.22 1.26 14.53
C TRP A 176 12.75 -0.17 14.48
N CYS A 177 13.88 -0.40 13.80
CA CYS A 177 14.55 -1.70 13.81
C CYS A 177 14.91 -2.15 15.23
N ASN A 178 15.46 -1.24 16.04
CA ASN A 178 15.78 -1.54 17.43
C ASN A 178 14.54 -1.74 18.30
N TYR A 179 13.52 -0.90 18.11
CA TYR A 179 12.27 -0.96 18.86
C TYR A 179 11.57 -2.32 18.67
N PHE A 180 11.44 -2.79 17.43
CA PHE A 180 10.83 -4.08 17.11
C PHE A 180 11.79 -5.28 17.14
N GLN A 181 13.07 -5.04 17.42
CA GLN A 181 14.12 -6.07 17.42
C GLN A 181 14.15 -6.87 16.11
N LEU A 182 14.11 -6.16 14.99
CA LEU A 182 14.06 -6.77 13.66
C LEU A 182 15.36 -7.52 13.33
N ASP A 183 15.22 -8.59 12.56
CA ASP A 183 16.34 -9.42 12.11
C ASP A 183 17.23 -8.61 11.15
N LYS A 184 18.48 -8.37 11.59
CA LYS A 184 19.48 -7.59 10.86
C LYS A 184 19.73 -8.14 9.46
N GLU A 185 19.56 -9.45 9.25
CA GLU A 185 19.79 -10.07 7.94
C GLU A 185 18.73 -9.71 6.90
N LYS A 186 17.56 -9.25 7.33
CA LYS A 186 16.44 -8.90 6.45
C LYS A 186 16.30 -7.39 6.23
N LEU A 187 17.20 -6.60 6.81
CA LEU A 187 17.18 -5.15 6.68
C LEU A 187 17.67 -4.69 5.29
N PRO A 188 17.22 -3.51 4.82
CA PRO A 188 17.76 -2.89 3.63
C PRO A 188 19.29 -2.74 3.68
N ALA A 189 19.97 -2.97 2.55
CA ALA A 189 21.44 -2.98 2.48
C ALA A 189 22.08 -1.68 3.02
N ARG A 190 21.46 -0.53 2.73
CA ARG A 190 21.92 0.78 3.24
C ARG A 190 21.91 0.83 4.77
N LEU A 191 20.86 0.30 5.38
CA LEU A 191 20.72 0.27 6.84
C LEU A 191 21.72 -0.72 7.45
N LYS A 192 21.94 -1.89 6.82
CA LYS A 192 23.00 -2.82 7.24
C LYS A 192 24.37 -2.16 7.25
N TYR A 193 24.72 -1.48 6.15
CA TYR A 193 25.98 -0.76 6.04
C TYR A 193 26.14 0.31 7.13
N MET A 194 25.11 1.11 7.38
CA MET A 194 25.11 2.12 8.44
C MET A 194 25.32 1.50 9.84
N ILE A 195 24.67 0.37 10.12
CA ILE A 195 24.81 -0.32 11.40
C ILE A 195 26.22 -0.91 11.53
N GLU A 196 26.76 -1.48 10.47
CA GLU A 196 28.11 -2.05 10.46
C GLU A 196 29.17 -0.96 10.66
N THR A 197 29.07 0.18 9.97
CA THR A 197 30.02 1.29 10.11
C THR A 197 29.93 1.98 11.46
N ALA A 198 28.74 2.06 12.06
CA ALA A 198 28.56 2.58 13.42
C ALA A 198 29.16 1.65 14.51
N ASN A 199 29.38 0.37 14.19
CA ASN A 199 29.97 -0.63 15.10
C ASN A 199 31.45 -0.92 14.82
N LEU A 200 32.05 -0.31 13.78
CA LEU A 200 33.49 -0.36 13.61
C LEU A 200 34.13 0.39 14.79
N PRO A 201 35.22 -0.15 15.38
CA PRO A 201 36.03 0.64 16.31
C PRO A 201 36.39 1.94 15.60
N ASN A 202 36.14 3.07 16.23
CA ASN A 202 36.74 4.32 15.81
C ASN A 202 38.25 4.18 16.06
N ASP A 203 38.98 3.60 15.12
CA ASP A 203 40.42 3.73 14.98
C ASP A 203 40.71 5.16 14.54
N GLY A 204 40.41 6.09 15.44
CA GLY A 204 40.89 7.45 15.37
C GLY A 204 42.39 7.42 15.50
N GLU A 205 43.09 7.19 14.40
CA GLU A 205 44.22 8.03 14.08
C GLU A 205 43.64 9.44 13.91
N GLU A 206 43.62 10.18 15.03
CA GLU A 206 43.57 11.64 14.97
C GLU A 206 44.78 12.05 14.13
N GLU A 207 44.57 12.27 12.82
CA GLU A 207 45.52 13.00 12.00
C GLU A 207 45.63 14.40 12.61
N ASN A 208 46.67 14.57 13.42
CA ASN A 208 47.08 15.83 13.97
C ASN A 208 47.60 16.70 12.82
N TRP A 209 46.73 17.54 12.24
CA TRP A 209 47.07 18.47 11.17
C TRP A 209 47.81 19.73 11.68
N ASP A 210 48.39 19.71 12.88
CA ASP A 210 49.28 20.77 13.39
C ASP A 210 50.75 20.51 13.03
N ASP A 211 51.03 20.30 11.75
CA ASP A 211 52.37 20.56 11.21
C ASP A 211 52.38 21.98 10.61
N GLU A 212 52.61 22.97 11.49
CA GLU A 212 52.89 24.37 11.14
C GLU A 212 54.28 24.51 10.46
N GLU A 213 54.53 23.86 9.32
CA GLU A 213 55.74 24.13 8.51
C GLU A 213 55.47 24.08 6.99
N GLU A 214 54.41 24.72 6.47
CA GLU A 214 54.35 25.00 5.00
C GLU A 214 53.46 26.18 4.55
N ILE A 215 53.34 27.28 5.33
CA ILE A 215 52.49 28.45 4.96
C ILE A 215 53.28 29.63 4.34
N GLU A 216 54.58 29.51 4.05
CA GLU A 216 55.34 30.61 3.44
C GLU A 216 55.52 30.56 1.91
N SER A 217 55.07 29.50 1.22
CA SER A 217 55.27 29.38 -0.23
C SER A 217 54.28 30.20 -1.09
N TRP A 218 53.03 30.38 -0.65
CA TRP A 218 51.98 30.95 -1.51
C TRP A 218 51.85 32.48 -1.45
N LYS A 219 52.57 33.17 -0.57
CA LYS A 219 52.53 34.65 -0.46
C LYS A 219 53.35 35.38 -1.53
N ASN A 220 54.15 34.66 -2.33
CA ASN A 220 55.02 35.25 -3.36
C ASN A 220 54.61 34.95 -4.82
N SER A 221 53.41 34.42 -5.06
CA SER A 221 52.91 34.29 -6.43
C SER A 221 52.43 35.65 -6.96
N PRO A 222 52.80 36.06 -8.19
CA PRO A 222 52.36 37.34 -8.75
C PRO A 222 50.84 37.34 -8.97
N ALA A 223 50.20 38.46 -8.64
CA ALA A 223 48.75 38.65 -8.72
C ALA A 223 48.23 38.32 -10.13
N VAL A 224 47.20 37.48 -10.19
CA VAL A 224 46.47 37.19 -11.42
C VAL A 224 45.58 38.39 -11.76
N ASP A 225 45.76 38.96 -12.93
CA ASP A 225 44.97 40.08 -13.45
C ASP A 225 43.51 39.65 -13.67
N MET A 226 42.60 40.19 -12.84
CA MET A 226 41.16 39.91 -12.88
C MET A 226 40.40 40.69 -13.97
N SER A 227 41.07 41.48 -14.82
CA SER A 227 40.40 42.33 -15.81
C SER A 227 39.78 41.59 -17.00
N ASN A 228 39.94 40.27 -17.11
CA ASN A 228 39.56 39.53 -18.33
C ASN A 228 38.61 38.33 -18.13
N PHE A 229 37.88 38.27 -17.00
CA PHE A 229 36.84 37.26 -16.82
C PHE A 229 35.52 37.68 -17.48
N PRO A 230 34.93 36.87 -18.38
CA PRO A 230 33.63 37.19 -18.97
C PRO A 230 32.50 37.06 -17.94
N GLU A 231 31.74 38.13 -17.73
CA GLU A 231 30.53 38.12 -16.91
C GLU A 231 29.43 37.29 -17.58
N VAL A 232 29.06 36.16 -16.96
CA VAL A 232 27.90 35.36 -17.37
C VAL A 232 26.71 35.76 -16.49
N PRO A 233 25.60 36.29 -17.06
CA PRO A 233 24.47 36.73 -16.26
C PRO A 233 23.66 35.54 -15.73
N ILE A 234 23.70 35.32 -14.41
CA ILE A 234 22.88 34.34 -13.70
C ILE A 234 21.47 34.92 -13.51
N LYS A 235 20.47 34.42 -14.24
CA LYS A 235 19.05 34.69 -13.94
C LYS A 235 18.55 33.71 -12.87
N MET A 236 18.31 34.20 -11.66
CA MET A 236 17.68 33.42 -10.60
C MET A 236 16.16 33.28 -10.86
N PRO A 237 15.56 32.07 -10.73
CA PRO A 237 14.12 31.90 -10.77
C PRO A 237 13.46 32.44 -9.49
N LYS A 238 12.41 33.24 -9.66
CA LYS A 238 11.61 33.79 -8.56
C LYS A 238 10.68 32.71 -7.99
N TRP A 239 10.93 32.30 -6.75
CA TRP A 239 10.00 31.50 -5.98
C TRP A 239 8.93 32.40 -5.37
N LYS A 240 7.65 32.11 -5.61
CA LYS A 240 6.55 32.67 -4.83
C LYS A 240 6.40 31.86 -3.53
N LYS A 241 6.32 32.55 -2.40
CA LYS A 241 5.87 32.04 -1.10
C LYS A 241 4.65 32.87 -0.66
N PRO A 242 3.92 32.38 0.34
CA PRO A 242 2.81 31.42 0.27
C PRO A 242 1.54 32.03 -0.34
#